data_AF-A0A7S2Y1L5-F1
#
_entry.id   AF-A0A7S2Y1L5-F1
#
_cell.length_a   1.000
_cell.length_b   1.000
_cell.length_c   1.000
_cell.angle_alpha   90.00
_cell.angle_beta   90.00
_cell.angle_gamma   90.00
#
_symmetry.space_group_name_H-M   'P 1'
#
loop_
_entity.id
_entity.type
_entity.pdbx_description
1 polymer ?
#
loop_
_entity_poly.entity_id
_entity_poly.type
_entity_poly.pdbx_seq_one_letter_code
_entity_poly.pdbx_strand_id
1 'polypeptide(L)'
;MSNQGFKSRMRRMDGGYYFADLVAQVSDLSPELRVRFTSPHPKDYPPPLLDLMAERHNVCNHLHMPAQSGSTTMLRRMKRGYTREAYLDLILNDVFPRIPDVAIS
;
A
#
# COMPACT_ATOMS: atom_id res chain seq x y z
N MET A 1 2.22 -0.15 -10.57
CA MET A 1 3.65 -0.09 -10.23
C MET A 1 3.82 -0.89 -8.94
N SER A 2 4.74 -1.84 -8.86
CA SER A 2 5.02 -2.54 -7.60
C SER A 2 6.15 -1.84 -6.88
N ASN A 3 6.11 -1.85 -5.55
CA ASN A 3 7.19 -1.31 -4.73
C ASN A 3 8.51 -2.04 -4.99
N GLN A 4 9.63 -1.35 -4.78
CA GLN A 4 10.96 -1.93 -4.97
C GLN A 4 11.11 -3.16 -4.07
N GLY A 5 11.68 -4.25 -4.60
CA GLY A 5 11.83 -5.51 -3.88
C GLY A 5 10.57 -6.39 -3.82
N PHE A 6 9.45 -5.98 -4.41
CA PHE A 6 8.24 -6.78 -4.54
C PHE A 6 8.05 -7.33 -5.95
N LYS A 7 7.70 -8.62 -6.06
CA LYS A 7 7.42 -9.29 -7.34
C LYS A 7 5.92 -9.43 -7.57
N SER A 8 5.43 -8.96 -8.72
CA SER A 8 4.07 -9.28 -9.17
C SER A 8 4.03 -10.60 -9.94
N ARG A 9 3.00 -11.42 -9.67
CA ARG A 9 2.67 -12.62 -10.44
C ARG A 9 1.49 -12.40 -11.39
N MET A 10 0.80 -11.27 -11.27
CA MET A 10 -0.34 -10.93 -12.12
C MET A 10 0.13 -10.07 -13.28
N ARG A 11 -0.31 -10.46 -14.48
CA ARG A 11 -0.06 -9.73 -15.71
C ARG A 11 -0.91 -8.46 -15.71
N ARG A 12 -0.29 -7.34 -16.07
CA ARG A 12 -0.96 -6.06 -16.13
C ARG A 12 -1.83 -6.00 -17.40
N MET A 13 -3.02 -5.42 -17.29
CA MET A 13 -3.84 -5.05 -18.44
C MET A 13 -3.50 -3.62 -18.84
N ASP A 14 -3.36 -3.36 -20.14
CA ASP A 14 -3.18 -2.01 -20.67
C ASP A 14 -4.52 -1.27 -20.70
N GLY A 15 -4.53 0.01 -20.31
CA GLY A 15 -5.70 0.88 -20.39
C GLY A 15 -6.69 0.84 -19.21
N GLY A 16 -6.30 0.34 -18.03
CA GLY A 16 -7.15 0.29 -16.84
C GLY A 16 -6.80 1.32 -15.75
N TYR A 17 -7.76 1.58 -14.86
CA TYR A 17 -7.55 2.38 -13.63
C TYR A 17 -6.66 1.66 -12.61
N TYR A 18 -5.88 2.42 -11.86
CA TYR A 18 -5.22 1.96 -10.64
C TYR A 18 -6.15 2.10 -9.44
N PHE A 19 -5.82 1.38 -8.36
CA PHE A 19 -6.54 1.52 -7.10
C PHE A 19 -6.50 2.95 -6.55
N ALA A 20 -5.37 3.66 -6.71
CA ALA A 20 -5.26 5.07 -6.32
C ALA A 20 -6.29 5.97 -7.04
N ASP A 21 -6.57 5.70 -8.33
CA ASP A 21 -7.56 6.48 -9.10
C ASP A 21 -8.98 6.26 -8.56
N LEU A 22 -9.28 5.03 -8.13
CA LEU A 22 -10.56 4.70 -7.48
C LEU A 22 -10.69 5.41 -6.14
N VAL A 23 -9.65 5.37 -5.30
CA VAL A 23 -9.67 6.04 -3.99
C VAL A 23 -9.83 7.55 -4.16
N ALA A 24 -9.14 8.15 -5.13
CA ALA A 24 -9.27 9.58 -5.42
C ALA A 24 -10.72 9.94 -5.80
N GLN A 25 -11.29 9.24 -6.79
CA GLN A 25 -12.67 9.49 -7.22
C GLN A 25 -13.69 9.28 -6.11
N VAL A 26 -13.53 8.26 -5.27
CA VAL A 26 -14.43 8.02 -4.12
C VAL A 26 -14.26 9.13 -3.08
N SER A 27 -13.04 9.61 -2.83
CA SER A 27 -12.80 10.71 -1.90
C SER A 27 -13.40 12.04 -2.38
N ASP A 28 -13.53 12.24 -3.69
CA ASP A 28 -14.13 13.44 -4.29
C ASP A 28 -15.66 13.46 -4.23
N LEU A 29 -16.32 12.31 -4.00
CA LEU A 29 -17.79 12.25 -3.95
C LEU A 29 -18.37 13.09 -2.81
N SER A 30 -17.73 13.08 -1.64
CA SER A 30 -18.11 13.92 -0.51
C SER A 30 -16.96 14.05 0.49
N PRO A 31 -16.61 15.28 0.92
CA PRO A 31 -15.58 15.52 1.93
C PRO A 31 -15.99 15.05 3.34
N GLU A 32 -17.27 14.73 3.56
CA GLU A 32 -17.77 14.23 4.85
C GLU A 32 -17.63 12.71 5.01
N LEU A 33 -17.44 11.97 3.90
CA LEU A 33 -17.30 10.52 3.92
C LEU A 33 -15.87 10.11 4.25
N ARG A 34 -15.72 9.25 5.24
CA ARG A 34 -14.41 8.68 5.59
C ARG A 34 -14.14 7.42 4.76
N VAL A 35 -13.12 7.48 3.92
CA VAL A 35 -12.68 6.36 3.08
C VAL A 35 -11.64 5.54 3.84
N ARG A 36 -11.97 4.27 4.11
CA ARG A 36 -11.03 3.28 4.65
C ARG A 36 -11.03 2.07 3.75
N PHE A 37 -9.85 1.54 3.49
CA PHE A 37 -9.70 0.26 2.81
C PHE A 37 -8.86 -0.70 3.65
N THR A 38 -9.14 -1.98 3.49
CA THR A 38 -8.45 -3.10 4.14
C THR A 38 -8.15 -4.12 3.06
N SER A 39 -7.05 -4.86 3.18
CA SER A 39 -6.63 -5.91 2.23
C SER A 39 -5.86 -5.51 0.95
N PRO A 40 -5.03 -4.45 0.87
CA PRO A 40 -3.97 -4.42 -0.14
C PRO A 40 -2.87 -5.40 0.24
N HIS A 41 -2.34 -6.17 -0.71
CA HIS A 41 -1.07 -6.85 -0.47
C HIS A 41 -0.01 -5.75 -0.27
N PRO A 42 1.02 -5.92 0.59
CA PRO A 42 2.02 -4.86 0.83
C PRO A 42 2.72 -4.30 -0.43
N LYS A 43 2.64 -5.02 -1.55
CA LYS A 43 3.19 -4.60 -2.85
C LYS A 43 2.32 -3.54 -3.56
N ASP A 44 1.07 -3.39 -3.12
CA ASP A 44 0.00 -2.60 -3.74
C ASP A 44 -0.14 -1.22 -3.07
N TYR A 45 0.91 -0.74 -2.39
CA TYR A 45 1.02 0.62 -1.83
C TYR A 45 2.04 1.45 -2.61
N PRO A 46 1.76 1.81 -3.88
CA PRO A 46 2.68 2.61 -4.65
C PRO A 46 2.70 4.06 -4.13
N PRO A 47 3.78 4.83 -4.38
CA PRO A 47 3.89 6.22 -3.93
C PRO A 47 2.64 7.09 -4.20
N PRO A 48 1.97 7.04 -5.38
CA PRO A 48 0.77 7.84 -5.63
C PRO A 48 -0.39 7.57 -4.67
N LEU A 49 -0.53 6.35 -4.15
CA LEU A 49 -1.56 6.05 -3.15
C LEU A 49 -1.20 6.66 -1.79
N LEU A 50 0.07 6.60 -1.40
CA LEU A 50 0.54 7.18 -0.13
C LEU A 50 0.45 8.71 -0.16
N ASP A 51 0.82 9.32 -1.29
CA ASP A 51 0.71 10.77 -1.48
C ASP A 51 -0.76 11.21 -1.43
N LEU A 52 -1.68 10.47 -2.08
CA LEU A 52 -3.12 10.73 -2.01
C LEU A 52 -3.66 10.62 -0.58
N MET A 53 -3.25 9.60 0.18
CA MET A 53 -3.66 9.44 1.58
C MET A 53 -3.17 10.61 2.45
N ALA A 54 -1.95 11.10 2.20
CA ALA A 54 -1.40 12.25 2.91
C ALA A 54 -2.14 13.56 2.58
N GLU A 55 -2.56 13.73 1.33
CA GLU A 55 -3.24 14.93 0.84
C GLU A 55 -4.70 15.02 1.31
N ARG A 56 -5.42 13.90 1.34
CA ARG A 56 -6.88 13.87 1.52
C ARG A 56 -7.27 13.57 2.97
N HIS A 57 -7.82 14.58 3.66
CA HIS A 57 -8.26 14.47 5.07
C HIS A 57 -9.34 13.40 5.30
N ASN A 58 -10.13 13.10 4.28
CA ASN A 58 -11.22 12.15 4.34
C ASN A 58 -10.78 10.71 3.97
N VAL A 59 -9.51 10.50 3.62
CA VAL A 59 -8.91 9.17 3.47
C VAL A 59 -8.17 8.80 4.75
N CYS A 60 -8.39 7.58 5.27
CA CYS A 60 -7.79 7.18 6.53
C CYS A 60 -6.28 6.98 6.42
N ASN A 61 -5.52 7.58 7.34
CA ASN A 61 -4.12 7.25 7.62
C ASN A 61 -3.98 5.89 8.33
N HIS A 62 -4.45 4.82 7.68
CA HIS A 62 -4.40 3.46 8.19
C HIS A 62 -4.06 2.49 7.06
N LEU A 63 -2.96 1.76 7.21
CA LEU A 63 -2.50 0.75 6.28
C LEU A 63 -2.67 -0.64 6.90
N HIS A 64 -3.40 -1.51 6.20
CA HIS A 64 -3.44 -2.93 6.54
C HIS A 64 -2.28 -3.63 5.83
N MET A 65 -1.19 -3.86 6.56
CA MET A 65 0.06 -4.46 6.10
C MET A 65 0.44 -5.64 7.00
N PRO A 66 -0.22 -6.79 6.86
CA PRO A 66 0.14 -7.96 7.64
C PRO A 66 1.50 -8.49 7.14
N ALA A 67 2.52 -8.44 7.99
CA ALA A 67 3.89 -8.86 7.64
C ALA A 67 4.00 -10.35 7.26
N GLN A 68 3.07 -11.19 7.73
CA GLN A 68 3.02 -12.65 7.58
C GLN A 68 4.14 -13.41 8.28
N SER A 69 5.40 -13.00 8.10
CA SER A 69 6.56 -13.56 8.78
C SER A 69 7.71 -12.56 8.80
N GLY A 70 8.48 -12.55 9.89
CA GLY A 70 9.74 -11.80 9.99
C GLY A 70 10.94 -12.48 9.34
N SER A 71 10.80 -13.64 8.69
CA SER A 71 11.92 -14.38 8.08
C SER A 71 11.83 -14.37 6.56
N THR A 72 12.84 -13.84 5.89
CA THR A 72 12.95 -13.88 4.41
C THR A 72 12.89 -15.30 3.86
N THR A 73 13.46 -16.28 4.57
CA THR A 73 13.37 -17.70 4.19
C THR A 73 11.93 -18.21 4.29
N MET A 74 11.18 -17.85 5.34
CA MET A 74 9.76 -18.24 5.46
C MET A 74 8.88 -17.53 4.44
N LEU A 75 9.05 -16.22 4.24
CA LEU A 75 8.32 -15.45 3.22
C LEU A 75 8.48 -16.05 1.82
N ARG A 76 9.69 -16.55 1.50
CA ARG A 76 9.96 -17.28 0.26
C ARG A 76 9.20 -18.59 0.18
N ARG A 77 9.18 -19.40 1.25
CA ARG A 77 8.41 -20.65 1.34
C ARG A 77 6.90 -20.40 1.21
N MET A 78 6.40 -19.30 1.78
CA MET A 78 5.02 -18.82 1.65
C MET A 78 4.72 -18.18 0.28
N LYS A 79 5.69 -18.13 -0.64
CA LYS A 79 5.55 -17.56 -2.00
C LYS A 79 5.12 -16.08 -2.03
N ARG A 80 5.42 -15.32 -0.97
CA ARG A 80 4.98 -13.92 -0.82
C ARG A 80 5.59 -12.93 -1.81
N GLY A 81 6.77 -13.23 -2.35
CA GLY A 81 7.38 -12.42 -3.42
C GLY A 81 8.04 -11.12 -2.94
N TYR A 82 8.37 -11.01 -1.65
CA TYR A 82 9.18 -9.96 -1.04
C TYR A 82 10.04 -10.52 0.10
N THR A 83 11.01 -9.74 0.57
CA THR A 83 11.87 -10.06 1.72
C THR A 83 11.47 -9.24 2.95
N ARG A 84 11.96 -9.62 4.13
CA ARG A 84 11.79 -8.84 5.36
C ARG A 84 12.32 -7.41 5.18
N GLU A 85 13.46 -7.29 4.52
CA GLU A 85 14.15 -6.03 4.27
C GLU A 85 13.31 -5.12 3.36
N ALA A 86 12.77 -5.65 2.25
CA ALA A 86 11.90 -4.90 1.36
C ALA A 86 10.60 -4.42 2.05
N TYR A 87 10.06 -5.23 2.97
CA TYR A 87 8.90 -4.84 3.76
C TYR A 87 9.22 -3.69 4.73
N LEU A 88 10.35 -3.76 5.42
CA LEU A 88 10.78 -2.69 6.33
C LEU A 88 11.16 -1.42 5.58
N ASP A 89 11.82 -1.55 4.43
CA ASP A 89 12.18 -0.45 3.54
C ASP A 89 10.95 0.35 3.11
N LEU A 90 9.90 -0.34 2.63
CA LEU A 90 8.61 0.27 2.31
C LEU A 90 8.04 1.06 3.50
N ILE A 91 8.08 0.50 4.71
CA ILE A 91 7.51 1.17 5.89
C ILE A 91 8.35 2.40 6.29
N LEU A 92 9.65 2.20 6.42
CA LEU A 92 10.55 3.20 7.01
C LEU A 92 10.90 4.32 6.03
N ASN A 93 11.06 4.00 4.74
CA ASN A 93 11.56 4.94 3.74
C ASN A 93 10.47 5.47 2.81
N ASP A 94 9.32 4.80 2.68
CA ASP A 94 8.22 5.30 1.85
C ASP A 94 7.02 5.78 2.67
N VAL A 95 6.56 4.98 3.63
CA VAL A 95 5.30 5.22 4.36
C VAL A 95 5.46 6.31 5.41
N PHE A 96 6.36 6.14 6.40
CA PHE A 96 6.49 7.11 7.51
C PHE A 96 6.91 8.51 7.07
N PRO A 97 7.78 8.71 6.06
CA PRO A 97 8.11 10.06 5.59
C PRO A 97 6.93 10.81 4.97
N ARG A 98 5.94 10.08 4.42
CA ARG A 98 4.75 10.67 3.79
C ARG A 98 3.59 10.84 4.79
N ILE A 99 3.41 9.86 5.67
CA ILE A 99 2.31 9.81 6.63
C ILE A 99 2.88 9.44 8.02
N PRO A 100 3.43 10.41 8.77
CA PRO A 100 4.11 10.13 10.04
C PRO A 100 3.22 9.43 11.09
N ASP A 101 1.94 9.80 11.15
CA ASP A 101 0.98 9.29 12.15
C ASP A 101 0.15 8.10 11.63
N VAL A 102 0.65 7.38 10.64
CA VAL A 102 -0.06 6.24 10.03
C VAL A 102 -0.20 5.07 10.99
N ALA A 103 -1.41 4.55 11.13
CA ALA A 103 -1.65 3.28 11.82
C ALA A 103 -1.33 2.09 10.89
N ILE A 104 -0.57 1.12 11.38
CA ILE A 104 -0.25 -0.12 10.67
C ILE A 104 -0.87 -1.31 11.40
N SER A 105 -1.61 -2.16 10.67
CA SER A 105 -2.25 -3.39 11.19
C SER A 105 -1.98 -4.61 10.33
#